data_AF-A0ABD6A9V1-F1
#
_entry.id   AF-A0ABD6A9V1-F1
#
_cell.length_a   1.000
_cell.length_b   1.000
_cell.length_c   1.000
_cell.angle_alpha   90.00
_cell.angle_beta   90.00
_cell.angle_gamma   90.00
#
_symmetry.space_group_name_H-M   'P 1'
#
loop_
_entity.id
_entity.type
_entity.pdbx_description
1 polymer ?
#
loop_
_entity_poly.entity_id
_entity_poly.type
_entity_poly.pdbx_seq_one_letter_code
_entity_poly.pdbx_strand_id
1 'polypeptide(L)'
;MSQPVSGREAVAAVADDGRDSTRDLGQERHRILRELRRELERHPAVQRARGVPDGKFRELHADLDPTALGRGAERATLRVAWWPAPDDPGFAFHYSDSTGFDCGWHREPNPHVEGKTHYQERDAPDGYEYETATFGGETPSRTLWAVLDRLTDRL
;
A
#
# COMPACT_ATOMS: atom_id res chain seq x y z
N MET A 1 -25.51 53.79 32.71
CA MET A 1 -24.21 54.45 32.41
C MET A 1 -23.11 53.40 32.57
N SER A 2 -22.30 53.27 31.52
CA SER A 2 -20.91 52.75 31.40
C SER A 2 -20.47 51.42 32.06
N GLN A 3 -20.00 50.50 31.20
CA GLN A 3 -18.93 49.52 31.47
C GLN A 3 -17.53 50.22 31.34
N PRO A 4 -16.35 49.54 31.27
CA PRO A 4 -15.91 48.16 31.60
C PRO A 4 -14.52 48.06 32.31
N VAL A 5 -14.10 46.87 32.76
CA VAL A 5 -12.69 46.36 32.67
C VAL A 5 -12.78 44.82 32.56
N SER A 6 -12.72 44.22 31.37
CA SER A 6 -11.53 43.82 30.58
C SER A 6 -10.53 42.93 31.34
N GLY A 7 -10.82 41.63 31.38
CA GLY A 7 -9.84 40.56 31.61
C GLY A 7 -9.81 39.66 30.38
N ARG A 8 -8.75 39.78 29.58
CA ARG A 8 -8.48 38.94 28.40
C ARG A 8 -8.25 37.50 28.84
N GLU A 9 -9.17 36.59 28.49
CA GLU A 9 -8.83 35.17 28.42
C GLU A 9 -7.88 34.94 27.24
N ALA A 10 -6.79 34.24 27.53
CA ALA A 10 -5.83 33.79 26.56
C ALA A 10 -6.50 32.74 25.65
N VAL A 11 -6.70 33.10 24.38
CA VAL A 11 -6.97 32.11 23.32
C VAL A 11 -5.66 31.40 23.00
N ALA A 12 -5.44 30.25 23.63
CA ALA A 12 -4.41 29.31 23.20
C ALA A 12 -4.79 28.77 21.81
N ALA A 13 -3.96 29.09 20.82
CA ALA A 13 -4.07 28.56 19.48
C ALA A 13 -3.78 27.04 19.51
N VAL A 14 -4.79 26.25 19.18
CA VAL A 14 -4.67 24.81 18.90
C VAL A 14 -5.04 24.58 17.44
N ALA A 15 -4.10 24.86 16.53
CA ALA A 15 -4.23 24.50 15.12
C ALA A 15 -2.85 24.50 14.43
N ASP A 16 -1.99 23.53 14.76
CA ASP A 16 -0.72 23.31 14.00
C ASP A 16 -0.34 21.81 13.93
N ASP A 17 -0.59 21.05 15.00
CA ASP A 17 -0.22 19.63 15.15
C ASP A 17 -0.74 18.68 14.04
N GLY A 18 -1.96 18.90 13.53
CA GLY A 18 -2.56 18.03 12.52
C GLY A 18 -2.01 18.21 11.10
N ARG A 19 -1.51 19.42 10.77
CA ARG A 19 -0.95 19.71 9.44
C ARG A 19 0.46 19.15 9.31
N ASP A 20 1.24 19.24 10.38
CA ASP A 20 2.58 18.66 10.46
C ASP A 20 2.53 17.14 10.47
N SER A 21 1.64 16.53 11.27
CA SER A 21 1.42 15.08 11.26
C SER A 21 1.04 14.53 9.89
N THR A 22 0.12 15.19 9.17
CA THR A 22 -0.27 14.77 7.81
C THR A 22 0.87 14.91 6.81
N ARG A 23 1.64 15.99 6.92
CA ARG A 23 2.81 16.25 6.07
C ARG A 23 3.91 15.22 6.32
N ASP A 24 4.09 14.82 7.57
CA ASP A 24 5.09 13.82 7.98
C ASP A 24 4.71 12.43 7.50
N LEU A 25 3.45 12.01 7.64
CA LEU A 25 2.96 10.74 7.08
C LEU A 25 3.09 10.71 5.54
N GLY A 26 2.87 11.84 4.86
CA GLY A 26 3.08 11.95 3.43
C GLY A 26 4.54 11.78 3.01
N GLN A 27 5.47 12.36 3.78
CA GLN A 27 6.91 12.22 3.56
C GLN A 27 7.40 10.81 3.88
N GLU A 28 6.90 10.21 4.96
CA GLU A 28 7.19 8.85 5.36
C GLU A 28 6.71 7.84 4.31
N ARG A 29 5.46 7.99 3.83
CA ARG A 29 4.95 7.18 2.71
C ARG A 29 5.87 7.28 1.51
N HIS A 30 6.25 8.49 1.10
CA HIS A 30 7.15 8.67 -0.04
C HIS A 30 8.51 8.00 0.18
N ARG A 31 9.07 8.09 1.40
CA ARG A 31 10.32 7.41 1.77
C ARG A 31 10.19 5.89 1.67
N ILE A 32 9.15 5.31 2.25
CA ILE A 32 8.88 3.86 2.21
C ILE A 32 8.70 3.39 0.76
N LEU A 33 7.87 4.06 -0.04
CA LEU A 33 7.65 3.66 -1.43
C LEU A 33 8.92 3.79 -2.29
N ARG A 34 9.80 4.76 -2.02
CA ARG A 34 11.11 4.81 -2.69
C ARG A 34 12.00 3.62 -2.33
N GLU A 35 11.90 3.12 -1.10
CA GLU A 35 12.59 1.89 -0.69
C GLU A 35 12.01 0.67 -1.38
N LEU A 36 10.70 0.46 -1.29
CA LEU A 36 9.99 -0.65 -1.94
C LEU A 36 10.24 -0.68 -3.45
N ARG A 37 10.32 0.49 -4.10
CA ARG A 37 10.68 0.56 -5.53
C ARG A 37 12.07 -0.01 -5.81
N ARG A 38 13.07 0.32 -4.99
CA ARG A 38 14.44 -0.22 -5.15
C ARG A 38 14.49 -1.72 -4.92
N GLU A 39 13.65 -2.23 -4.02
CA GLU A 39 13.53 -3.67 -3.79
C GLU A 39 12.82 -4.37 -4.95
N LEU A 40 11.73 -3.81 -5.48
CA LEU A 40 11.07 -4.29 -6.70
C LEU A 40 12.04 -4.37 -7.87
N GLU A 41 12.84 -3.33 -8.10
CA GLU A 41 13.84 -3.29 -9.19
C GLU A 41 14.94 -4.36 -9.07
N ARG A 42 15.06 -5.07 -7.94
CA ARG A 42 15.98 -6.21 -7.75
C ARG A 42 15.34 -7.56 -8.06
N HIS A 43 14.01 -7.63 -8.15
CA HIS A 43 13.32 -8.89 -8.38
C HIS A 43 13.39 -9.27 -9.87
N PRO A 44 13.79 -10.51 -10.24
CA PRO A 44 14.00 -10.91 -11.64
C PRO A 44 12.76 -10.75 -12.55
N ALA A 45 11.56 -10.95 -12.00
CA ALA A 45 10.32 -10.78 -12.76
C ALA A 45 9.89 -9.32 -12.95
N VAL A 46 10.55 -8.34 -12.32
CA VAL A 46 10.18 -6.93 -12.47
C VAL A 46 10.93 -6.33 -13.65
N GLN A 47 10.20 -5.93 -14.69
CA GLN A 47 10.78 -5.27 -15.87
C GLN A 47 10.98 -3.78 -15.62
N ARG A 48 10.04 -3.15 -14.91
CA ARG A 48 10.09 -1.71 -14.58
C ARG A 48 9.26 -1.43 -13.34
N ALA A 49 9.73 -0.55 -12.46
CA ALA A 49 8.93 0.01 -11.37
C ALA A 49 8.95 1.55 -11.40
N ARG A 50 7.79 2.17 -11.21
CA ARG A 50 7.61 3.63 -11.18
C ARG A 50 6.76 4.03 -9.98
N GLY A 51 7.07 5.17 -9.37
CA GLY A 51 6.24 5.72 -8.31
C GLY A 51 5.26 6.76 -8.85
N VAL A 52 4.03 6.77 -8.34
CA VAL A 52 2.94 7.60 -8.85
C VAL A 52 2.33 8.43 -7.71
N PRO A 53 2.17 9.76 -7.87
CA PRO A 53 2.75 10.61 -8.90
C PRO A 53 4.27 10.78 -8.70
N ASP A 54 4.97 11.22 -9.75
CA ASP A 54 6.42 11.46 -9.70
C ASP A 54 6.81 12.43 -8.57
N GLY A 55 7.92 12.14 -7.88
CA GLY A 55 8.48 12.97 -6.81
C GLY A 55 7.70 12.98 -5.48
N LYS A 56 6.43 12.54 -5.45
CA LYS A 56 5.61 12.43 -4.22
C LYS A 56 4.78 11.15 -4.23
N PHE A 57 5.48 10.02 -4.29
CA PHE A 57 4.89 8.70 -4.43
C PHE A 57 3.76 8.47 -3.42
N ARG A 58 2.63 8.01 -3.94
CA ARG A 58 1.46 7.53 -3.21
C ARG A 58 1.27 6.03 -3.40
N GLU A 59 1.72 5.52 -4.53
CA GLU A 59 1.78 4.11 -4.87
C GLU A 59 2.94 3.85 -5.84
N LEU A 60 3.24 2.58 -6.07
CA LEU A 60 4.13 2.11 -7.11
C LEU A 60 3.33 1.31 -8.13
N HIS A 61 3.70 1.43 -9.40
CA HIS A 61 3.27 0.53 -10.45
C HIS A 61 4.50 -0.20 -10.96
N ALA A 62 4.48 -1.52 -10.91
CA ALA A 62 5.50 -2.36 -11.51
C ALA A 62 4.92 -3.11 -12.71
N ASP A 63 5.65 -3.09 -13.82
CA ASP A 63 5.40 -3.94 -14.98
C ASP A 63 6.20 -5.24 -14.74
N LEU A 64 5.51 -6.38 -14.82
CA LEU A 64 6.07 -7.70 -14.53
C LEU A 64 6.21 -8.51 -15.82
N ASP A 65 7.23 -9.34 -15.90
CA ASP A 65 7.36 -10.40 -16.90
C ASP A 65 6.51 -11.60 -16.48
N PRO A 66 5.36 -11.89 -17.14
CA PRO A 66 4.52 -13.01 -16.77
C PRO A 66 5.23 -14.35 -16.97
N THR A 67 6.11 -14.45 -17.96
CA THR A 67 6.85 -15.70 -18.24
C THR A 67 7.82 -16.02 -17.10
N ALA A 68 8.49 -15.01 -16.54
CA ALA A 68 9.34 -15.16 -15.36
C ALA A 68 8.56 -15.60 -14.10
N LEU A 69 7.24 -15.39 -14.09
CA LEU A 69 6.32 -15.84 -13.04
C LEU A 69 5.63 -17.17 -13.37
N GLY A 70 5.99 -17.84 -14.48
CA GLY A 70 5.32 -19.08 -14.91
C GLY A 70 3.91 -18.87 -15.49
N ARG A 71 3.48 -17.62 -15.70
CA ARG A 71 2.12 -17.25 -16.12
C ARG A 71 2.02 -17.08 -17.64
N GLY A 72 1.01 -17.71 -18.24
CA GLY A 72 0.70 -17.59 -19.68
C GLY A 72 -0.01 -16.30 -20.09
N ALA A 73 0.32 -15.16 -19.49
CA ALA A 73 -0.27 -13.86 -19.81
C ALA A 73 0.66 -13.04 -20.72
N GLU A 74 0.10 -12.12 -21.51
CA GLU A 74 0.88 -11.20 -22.34
C GLU A 74 1.46 -10.04 -21.52
N ARG A 75 0.72 -9.58 -20.50
CA ARG A 75 1.10 -8.46 -19.64
C ARG A 75 0.66 -8.75 -18.21
N ALA A 76 1.49 -8.34 -17.25
CA ALA A 76 1.15 -8.36 -15.84
C ALA A 76 1.64 -7.08 -15.16
N THR A 77 0.90 -6.63 -14.15
CA THR A 77 1.26 -5.47 -13.34
C THR A 77 1.09 -5.77 -11.86
N LEU A 78 1.94 -5.14 -11.04
CA LEU A 78 1.80 -5.11 -9.58
C LEU A 78 1.68 -3.67 -9.12
N ARG A 79 0.57 -3.33 -8.49
CA ARG A 79 0.38 -2.05 -7.79
C ARG A 79 0.72 -2.22 -6.32
N VAL A 80 1.48 -1.28 -5.76
CA VAL A 80 1.89 -1.31 -4.35
C VAL A 80 1.54 0.01 -3.69
N ALA A 81 0.73 -0.03 -2.63
CA ALA A 81 0.42 1.12 -1.79
C ALA A 81 0.81 0.84 -0.34
N TRP A 82 1.21 1.90 0.37
CA TRP A 82 1.54 1.85 1.79
C TRP A 82 0.97 3.09 2.49
N TRP A 83 0.29 2.88 3.61
CA TRP A 83 -0.27 3.93 4.46
C TRP A 83 0.40 3.86 5.83
N PRO A 84 1.41 4.69 6.09
CA PRO A 84 2.08 4.71 7.39
C PRO A 84 1.08 5.08 8.49
N ALA A 85 1.20 4.40 9.62
CA ALA A 85 0.58 4.75 10.88
C ALA A 85 1.48 4.17 11.99
N PRO A 86 1.59 4.82 13.17
CA PRO A 86 2.52 4.41 14.22
C PRO A 86 2.43 2.93 14.62
N ASP A 87 1.20 2.41 14.79
CA ASP A 87 0.98 1.05 15.32
C ASP A 87 0.22 0.13 14.37
N ASP A 88 -0.40 0.66 13.33
CA ASP A 88 -1.26 -0.12 12.43
C ASP A 88 -1.17 0.37 10.98
N PRO A 89 0.00 0.21 10.33
CA PRO A 89 0.17 0.59 8.95
C PRO A 89 -0.73 -0.24 8.04
N GLY A 90 -1.32 0.41 7.05
CA GLY A 90 -2.04 -0.26 5.97
C GLY A 90 -1.14 -0.50 4.77
N PHE A 91 -1.48 -1.49 3.95
CA PHE A 91 -0.83 -1.71 2.66
C PHE A 91 -1.78 -2.38 1.68
N ALA A 92 -1.45 -2.29 0.40
CA ALA A 92 -2.09 -3.07 -0.65
C ALA A 92 -1.04 -3.46 -1.69
N PHE A 93 -0.97 -4.76 -1.99
CA PHE A 93 -0.20 -5.31 -3.10
C PHE A 93 -1.19 -5.98 -4.04
N HIS A 94 -1.30 -5.51 -5.27
CA HIS A 94 -2.37 -5.89 -6.19
C HIS A 94 -1.80 -6.28 -7.54
N TYR A 95 -1.85 -7.56 -7.85
CA TYR A 95 -1.50 -8.15 -9.14
C TYR A 95 -2.69 -8.15 -10.09
N SER A 96 -2.44 -7.87 -11.37
CA SER A 96 -3.42 -8.10 -12.44
C SER A 96 -2.71 -8.47 -13.73
N ASP A 97 -3.31 -9.34 -14.53
CA ASP A 97 -2.77 -9.75 -15.83
C ASP A 97 -3.77 -9.62 -16.98
N SER A 98 -3.28 -9.83 -18.21
CA SER A 98 -4.08 -9.71 -19.43
C SER A 98 -5.09 -10.84 -19.64
N THR A 99 -5.04 -11.92 -18.85
CA THR A 99 -6.04 -13.01 -18.89
C THR A 99 -7.31 -12.64 -18.12
N GLY A 100 -7.24 -11.59 -17.30
CA GLY A 100 -8.32 -11.16 -16.42
C GLY A 100 -8.14 -11.62 -14.98
N PHE A 101 -7.13 -12.48 -14.72
CA PHE A 101 -6.74 -12.88 -13.38
C PHE A 101 -6.21 -11.69 -12.59
N ASP A 102 -6.65 -11.61 -11.35
CA ASP A 102 -6.45 -10.46 -10.50
C ASP A 102 -6.42 -10.94 -9.05
N CYS A 103 -5.37 -10.58 -8.31
CA CYS A 103 -5.26 -10.97 -6.91
C CYS A 103 -4.44 -9.96 -6.11
N GLY A 104 -4.49 -10.04 -4.79
CA GLY A 104 -3.71 -9.15 -3.95
C GLY A 104 -3.74 -9.46 -2.48
N TRP A 105 -2.75 -8.93 -1.77
CA TRP A 105 -2.68 -8.95 -0.30
C TRP A 105 -2.83 -7.54 0.23
N HIS A 106 -3.85 -7.34 1.04
CA HIS A 106 -4.24 -6.05 1.57
C HIS A 106 -4.22 -6.09 3.10
N ARG A 107 -3.99 -4.92 3.70
CA ARG A 107 -4.18 -4.67 5.12
C ARG A 107 -5.05 -3.43 5.30
N GLU A 108 -6.35 -3.67 5.29
CA GLU A 108 -7.41 -2.68 5.48
C GLU A 108 -8.67 -3.38 6.01
N PRO A 109 -9.61 -2.69 6.67
CA PRO A 109 -10.86 -3.30 7.09
C PRO A 109 -11.61 -3.91 5.90
N ASN A 110 -12.01 -5.18 6.03
CA ASN A 110 -12.75 -5.89 4.99
C ASN A 110 -13.86 -6.73 5.65
N PRO A 111 -15.14 -6.61 5.20
CA PRO A 111 -16.27 -7.32 5.82
C PRO A 111 -16.27 -8.84 5.60
N HIS A 112 -15.42 -9.35 4.69
CA HIS A 112 -15.37 -10.77 4.33
C HIS A 112 -14.40 -11.58 5.19
N VAL A 113 -13.55 -10.95 6.00
CA VAL A 113 -12.57 -11.64 6.86
C VAL A 113 -12.56 -11.06 8.28
N GLU A 114 -12.05 -11.85 9.22
CA GLU A 114 -11.73 -11.33 10.55
C GLU A 114 -10.37 -10.61 10.53
N GLY A 115 -10.33 -9.40 11.09
CA GLY A 115 -9.14 -8.56 11.08
C GLY A 115 -9.01 -7.71 9.82
N LYS A 116 -7.78 -7.28 9.49
CA LYS A 116 -7.50 -6.37 8.36
C LYS A 116 -6.69 -7.01 7.25
N THR A 117 -5.89 -8.02 7.57
CA THR A 117 -4.95 -8.59 6.60
C THR A 117 -5.63 -9.73 5.85
N HIS A 118 -5.74 -9.58 4.53
CA HIS A 118 -6.44 -10.53 3.69
C HIS A 118 -5.77 -10.69 2.33
N TYR A 119 -5.98 -11.85 1.74
CA TYR A 119 -5.83 -12.10 0.32
C TYR A 119 -7.18 -11.91 -0.37
N GLN A 120 -7.16 -11.38 -1.59
CA GLN A 120 -8.31 -11.34 -2.47
C GLN A 120 -7.91 -11.86 -3.85
N GLU A 121 -8.80 -12.60 -4.51
CA GLU A 121 -8.57 -13.16 -5.84
C GLU A 121 -9.84 -13.10 -6.68
N ARG A 122 -9.67 -12.87 -7.97
CA ARG A 122 -10.70 -12.96 -9.00
C ARG A 122 -10.14 -13.69 -10.21
N ASP A 123 -10.54 -14.94 -10.39
CA ASP A 123 -10.22 -15.78 -11.55
C ASP A 123 -11.30 -15.73 -12.65
N ALA A 124 -12.50 -15.24 -12.32
CA ALA A 124 -13.66 -15.14 -13.20
C ALA A 124 -14.42 -13.81 -12.94
N PRO A 125 -15.31 -13.33 -13.83
CA PRO A 125 -15.96 -12.02 -13.65
C PRO A 125 -16.88 -11.91 -12.42
N ASP A 126 -17.14 -13.00 -11.70
CA ASP A 126 -18.18 -13.12 -10.66
C ASP A 126 -17.75 -12.59 -9.28
N GLY A 127 -16.79 -11.67 -9.24
CA GLY A 127 -16.36 -10.98 -8.04
C GLY A 127 -15.14 -11.61 -7.37
N TYR A 128 -14.73 -11.04 -6.24
CA TYR A 128 -13.56 -11.52 -5.51
C TYR A 128 -13.92 -12.57 -4.47
N GLU A 129 -13.07 -13.58 -4.35
CA GLU A 129 -12.97 -14.44 -3.18
C GLU A 129 -11.96 -13.85 -2.20
N TYR A 130 -12.16 -14.10 -0.90
CA TYR A 130 -11.36 -13.51 0.17
C TYR A 130 -10.88 -14.58 1.14
N GLU A 131 -9.60 -14.51 1.51
CA GLU A 131 -8.99 -15.37 2.51
C GLU A 131 -8.27 -14.52 3.57
N THR A 132 -8.33 -14.94 4.83
CA THR A 132 -7.51 -14.28 5.87
C THR A 132 -6.04 -14.55 5.59
N ALA A 133 -5.21 -13.51 5.71
CA ALA A 133 -3.78 -13.62 5.52
C ALA A 133 -3.01 -13.09 6.73
N THR A 134 -1.81 -13.61 6.94
CA THR A 134 -0.88 -13.11 7.96
C THR A 134 0.49 -12.88 7.32
N PHE A 135 1.25 -11.92 7.82
CA PHE A 135 2.64 -11.69 7.41
C PHE A 135 3.54 -11.69 8.64
N GLY A 136 4.64 -12.44 8.58
CA GLY A 136 5.66 -12.43 9.63
C GLY A 136 6.67 -11.28 9.52
N GLY A 137 6.53 -10.42 8.49
CA GLY A 137 7.40 -9.27 8.26
C GLY A 137 6.86 -8.00 8.92
N GLU A 138 7.64 -7.41 9.82
CA GLU A 138 7.30 -6.15 10.48
C GLU A 138 7.70 -4.91 9.67
N THR A 139 8.50 -5.09 8.61
CA THR A 139 8.99 -3.98 7.77
C THR A 139 8.39 -4.03 6.37
N PRO A 140 8.19 -2.87 5.70
CA PRO A 140 7.64 -2.82 4.35
C PRO A 140 8.38 -3.73 3.36
N SER A 141 9.72 -3.71 3.39
CA SER A 141 10.55 -4.49 2.48
C SER A 141 10.40 -5.99 2.70
N ARG A 142 10.33 -6.46 3.96
CA ARG A 142 10.07 -7.89 4.24
C ARG A 142 8.67 -8.31 3.79
N THR A 143 7.68 -7.45 3.98
CA THR A 143 6.31 -7.72 3.49
C THR A 143 6.27 -7.82 1.97
N LEU A 144 6.97 -6.92 1.25
CA LEU A 144 7.07 -6.98 -0.21
C LEU A 144 7.68 -8.29 -0.69
N TRP A 145 8.82 -8.71 -0.14
CA TRP A 145 9.45 -9.97 -0.54
C TRP A 145 8.56 -11.18 -0.23
N ALA A 146 7.91 -11.20 0.94
CA ALA A 146 6.95 -12.25 1.27
C ALA A 146 5.73 -12.27 0.33
N VAL A 147 5.29 -11.13 -0.17
CA VAL A 147 4.23 -11.05 -1.20
C VAL A 147 4.71 -11.59 -2.54
N LEU A 148 5.93 -11.23 -2.97
CA LEU A 148 6.48 -11.72 -4.24
C LEU A 148 6.65 -13.23 -4.23
N ASP A 149 7.16 -13.80 -3.12
CA ASP A 149 7.27 -15.26 -2.95
C ASP A 149 5.88 -15.93 -3.04
N ARG A 150 4.89 -15.41 -2.30
CA ARG A 150 3.52 -15.93 -2.33
C ARG A 150 2.84 -15.78 -3.69
N LEU A 151 3.15 -14.73 -4.41
CA LEU A 151 2.64 -14.52 -5.76
C LEU A 151 3.18 -15.61 -6.70
N THR A 152 4.48 -15.94 -6.61
CA THR A 152 5.06 -17.04 -7.37
C THR A 152 4.47 -18.40 -7.00
N ASP A 153 4.11 -18.62 -5.73
CA ASP A 153 3.45 -19.87 -5.31
C ASP A 153 1.99 -20.00 -5.78
N ARG A 154 1.31 -18.87 -6.04
CA ARG A 154 -0.12 -18.84 -6.44
C ARG A 154 -0.32 -18.87 -7.96
N LEU A 155 0.64 -18.38 -8.75
CA LEU A 155 0.57 -18.32 -10.22
C LEU A 155 0.99 -19.62 -10.89
#